data_AF-A0A9E4J7Y0-F1
#
_entry.id   AF-A0A9E4J7Y0-F1
#
_cell.length_a   1.000
_cell.length_b   1.000
_cell.length_c   1.000
_cell.angle_alpha   90.00
_cell.angle_beta   90.00
_cell.angle_gamma   90.00
#
_symmetry.space_group_name_H-M   'P 1'
#
loop_
_entity.id
_entity.type
_entity.pdbx_description
1 polymer ?
#
loop_
_entity_poly.entity_id
_entity_poly.type
_entity_poly.pdbx_seq_one_letter_code
_entity_poly.pdbx_strand_id
1 'polypeptide(L)'
;MSFPKTLTPRSTSKALKSELNKAELGTPDPVRCETLQRDALGLVSLPSEDLDRRQAEAHATGCQPCADALGEARSLLVVIDGAGDALPWAPDEAALARVASTLHRVVQASRHSRVYAALAAVLIIATAGVPLAASGALALTPTTSIAMALAFAGATLGALALGGLGALAAVLPLLSAGLAAYAGRSGTLQAGVGLHCLAFELATAVPTLAYAVILVRRGVFERPRSTLAAAAGAGAIAGQAALHVLCEAAPSHAHLFGFHLTGVALALGLGALVGASRWVLPAALRA
;
A
#
# COMPACT_ATOMS: atom_id res chain seq x y z
N MET A 1 17.69 58.13 -14.58
CA MET A 1 17.06 56.79 -14.53
C MET A 1 17.65 56.05 -13.33
N SER A 2 16.93 56.06 -12.20
CA SER A 2 17.38 55.44 -10.95
C SER A 2 16.67 54.11 -10.76
N PHE A 3 17.42 53.02 -10.69
CA PHE A 3 16.89 51.70 -10.36
C PHE A 3 16.75 51.55 -8.84
N PRO A 4 15.63 50.99 -8.33
CA PRO A 4 15.44 50.81 -6.91
C PRO A 4 16.28 49.65 -6.36
N LYS A 5 16.68 49.83 -5.11
CA LYS A 5 17.51 48.93 -4.29
C LYS A 5 16.92 47.53 -4.19
N THR A 6 17.81 46.55 -4.34
CA THR A 6 17.65 45.12 -4.11
C THR A 6 17.19 44.81 -2.68
N LEU A 7 16.08 44.09 -2.55
CA LEU A 7 15.62 43.46 -1.31
C LEU A 7 16.45 42.20 -1.04
N THR A 8 17.08 42.12 0.13
CA THR A 8 17.83 40.95 0.59
C THR A 8 16.91 39.91 1.25
N PRO A 9 16.94 38.63 0.83
CA PRO A 9 16.17 37.58 1.48
C PRO A 9 17.02 36.90 2.57
N ARG A 10 16.79 37.21 3.86
CA ARG A 10 17.58 36.56 4.92
C ARG A 10 16.91 36.18 6.25
N SER A 11 15.58 36.19 6.40
CA SER A 11 14.96 35.76 7.69
C SER A 11 13.87 34.68 7.61
N THR A 12 13.42 34.25 6.44
CA THR A 12 12.32 33.27 6.33
C THR A 12 12.72 31.82 6.61
N SER A 13 14.01 31.47 6.54
CA SER A 13 14.49 30.09 6.71
C SER A 13 14.26 29.51 8.12
N LYS A 14 14.38 30.32 9.18
CA LYS A 14 14.14 29.85 10.56
C LYS A 14 12.65 29.68 10.86
N ALA A 15 11.81 30.60 10.39
CA ALA A 15 10.36 30.51 10.55
C ALA A 15 9.78 29.33 9.76
N LEU A 16 10.24 29.11 8.53
CA LEU A 16 9.79 27.97 7.72
C LEU A 16 10.21 26.62 8.35
N LYS A 17 11.42 26.50 8.90
CA LYS A 17 11.85 25.27 9.60
C LYS A 17 11.06 25.01 10.87
N SER A 18 10.66 26.06 11.59
CA SER A 18 9.79 25.92 12.77
C SER A 18 8.39 25.44 12.40
N GLU A 19 7.81 25.97 11.32
CA GLU A 19 6.48 25.57 10.85
C GLU A 19 6.50 24.17 10.20
N LEU A 20 7.55 23.80 9.47
CA LEU A 20 7.73 22.44 8.91
C LEU A 20 7.92 21.39 10.02
N ASN A 21 8.68 21.67 11.07
CA ASN A 21 8.79 20.77 12.22
C ASN A 21 7.46 20.63 12.98
N LYS A 22 6.59 21.64 12.95
CA LYS A 22 5.21 21.55 13.49
C LYS A 22 4.26 20.77 12.59
N ALA A 23 4.47 20.78 11.28
CA ALA A 23 3.62 20.09 10.31
C ALA A 23 4.00 18.60 10.12
N GLU A 24 5.27 18.23 10.29
CA GLU A 24 5.71 16.82 10.23
C GLU A 24 5.39 16.03 11.50
N LEU A 25 5.23 16.71 12.64
CA LEU A 25 4.63 16.16 13.85
C LEU A 25 3.12 16.31 13.77
N GLY A 26 2.48 15.57 12.85
CA GLY A 26 1.03 15.48 12.76
C GLY A 26 0.44 15.28 14.15
N THR A 27 -0.68 15.96 14.44
CA THR A 27 -1.39 15.77 15.72
C THR A 27 -1.55 14.28 15.94
N PRO A 28 -0.96 13.71 17.00
CA PRO A 28 -0.98 12.27 17.20
C PRO A 28 -2.42 11.79 17.19
N ASP A 29 -2.68 10.74 16.40
CA ASP A 29 -4.01 10.14 16.34
C ASP A 29 -4.48 9.83 17.76
N PRO A 30 -5.72 10.16 18.13
CA PRO A 30 -6.21 9.91 19.48
C PRO A 30 -6.13 8.41 19.77
N VAL A 31 -5.43 8.07 20.85
CA VAL A 31 -5.27 6.69 21.31
C VAL A 31 -6.65 6.08 21.58
N ARG A 32 -6.95 4.98 20.90
CA ARG A 32 -8.21 4.24 21.08
C ARG A 32 -8.07 3.28 22.28
N CYS A 33 -9.11 3.19 23.12
CA CYS A 33 -9.09 2.37 24.33
C CYS A 33 -8.74 0.90 24.04
N GLU A 34 -9.32 0.32 22.99
CA GLU A 34 -9.07 -1.08 22.60
C GLU A 34 -7.60 -1.33 22.26
N THR A 35 -6.98 -0.43 21.49
CA THR A 35 -5.56 -0.52 21.12
C THR A 35 -4.68 -0.40 22.37
N LEU A 36 -4.96 0.58 23.23
CA LEU A 36 -4.19 0.80 24.46
C LEU A 36 -4.24 -0.41 25.38
N GLN A 37 -5.43 -0.96 25.65
CA GLN A 37 -5.59 -2.11 26.54
C GLN A 37 -4.86 -3.34 25.99
N ARG A 38 -4.97 -3.61 24.68
CA ARG A 38 -4.28 -4.73 24.04
C ARG A 38 -2.75 -4.56 24.08
N ASP A 39 -2.27 -3.34 23.88
CA ASP A 39 -0.85 -3.04 23.73
C ASP A 39 -0.21 -2.53 25.04
N ALA A 40 -0.94 -2.61 26.16
CA ALA A 40 -0.56 -2.01 27.45
C ALA A 40 0.83 -2.45 27.93
N LEU A 41 1.14 -3.76 27.88
CA LEU A 41 2.44 -4.30 28.25
C LEU A 41 3.59 -3.73 27.41
N GLY A 42 3.36 -3.60 26.10
CA GLY A 42 4.31 -2.96 25.20
C GLY A 42 4.53 -1.50 25.56
N LEU A 43 3.45 -0.74 25.77
CA LEU A 43 3.49 0.68 26.08
C LEU A 43 4.21 0.98 27.40
N VAL A 44 3.98 0.18 28.46
CA VAL A 44 4.67 0.37 29.74
C VAL A 44 6.14 -0.04 29.72
N SER A 45 6.54 -0.91 28.78
CA SER A 45 7.94 -1.32 28.58
C SER A 45 8.80 -0.25 27.88
N LEU A 46 8.16 0.73 27.23
CA LEU A 46 8.87 1.85 26.59
C LEU A 46 9.50 2.79 27.64
N PRO A 47 10.59 3.51 27.29
CA PRO A 47 11.14 4.56 28.13
C PRO A 47 10.06 5.59 28.52
N SER A 48 10.16 6.18 29.71
CA SER A 48 9.19 7.18 30.19
C SER A 48 9.10 8.43 29.30
N GLU A 49 10.17 8.73 28.55
CA GLU A 49 10.21 9.83 27.59
C GLU A 49 9.60 9.48 26.22
N ASP A 50 9.21 8.23 25.99
CA ASP A 50 8.60 7.85 24.73
C ASP A 50 7.23 8.55 24.53
N LEU A 51 6.96 9.03 23.31
CA LEU A 51 5.73 9.76 23.02
C LEU A 51 4.49 8.86 23.15
N ASP A 52 4.57 7.61 22.73
CA ASP A 52 3.44 6.68 22.74
C ASP A 52 3.06 6.33 24.18
N ARG A 53 4.06 6.13 25.05
CA ARG A 53 3.84 5.91 26.48
C ARG A 53 3.20 7.13 27.15
N ARG A 54 3.72 8.34 26.90
CA ARG A 54 3.17 9.58 27.48
C ARG A 54 1.73 9.82 27.04
N GLN A 55 1.40 9.54 25.78
CA GLN A 55 0.03 9.66 25.28
C GLN A 55 -0.92 8.64 25.92
N ALA A 56 -0.48 7.39 26.08
CA ALA A 56 -1.25 6.36 26.76
C ALA A 56 -1.51 6.72 28.23
N GLU A 57 -0.50 7.22 28.94
CA GLU A 57 -0.63 7.68 30.32
C GLU A 57 -1.57 8.90 30.42
N ALA A 58 -1.45 9.86 29.50
CA ALA A 58 -2.36 11.00 29.43
C ALA A 58 -3.82 10.56 29.20
N HIS A 59 -4.06 9.62 28.27
CA HIS A 59 -5.39 9.06 28.02
C HIS A 59 -5.94 8.34 29.27
N ALA A 60 -5.11 7.56 29.96
CA ALA A 60 -5.50 6.82 31.16
C ALA A 60 -5.97 7.73 32.31
N THR A 61 -5.50 8.99 32.38
CA THR A 61 -6.00 9.95 33.38
C THR A 61 -7.52 10.20 33.29
N GLY A 62 -8.10 10.05 32.09
CA GLY A 62 -9.53 10.22 31.83
C GLY A 62 -10.30 8.93 31.60
N CYS A 63 -9.65 7.75 31.67
CA CYS A 63 -10.25 6.47 31.30
C CYS A 63 -9.81 5.35 32.26
N GLN A 64 -10.66 5.03 33.23
CA GLN A 64 -10.36 4.04 34.27
C GLN A 64 -9.94 2.66 33.72
N PRO A 65 -10.63 2.06 32.72
CA PRO A 65 -10.21 0.75 32.20
C PRO A 65 -8.80 0.76 31.58
N CYS A 66 -8.39 1.87 30.96
CA CYS A 66 -7.05 2.03 30.40
C CYS A 66 -6.01 2.24 31.52
N ALA A 67 -6.36 2.95 32.60
CA ALA A 67 -5.52 3.08 33.77
C ALA A 67 -5.27 1.72 34.44
N ASP A 68 -6.33 0.91 34.59
CA ASP A 68 -6.25 -0.44 35.16
C ASP A 68 -5.36 -1.35 34.30
N ALA A 69 -5.55 -1.34 32.98
CA ALA A 69 -4.72 -2.13 32.05
C ALA A 69 -3.23 -1.74 32.10
N LEU A 70 -2.92 -0.43 32.15
CA LEU A 70 -1.53 0.01 32.32
C LEU A 70 -0.98 -0.33 33.71
N GLY A 71 -1.82 -0.33 34.75
CA GLY A 71 -1.46 -0.75 36.10
C GLY A 71 -1.09 -2.23 36.15
N GLU A 72 -1.95 -3.10 35.62
CA GLU A 72 -1.74 -4.54 35.53
C GLU A 72 -0.48 -4.87 34.72
N ALA A 73 -0.29 -4.19 33.58
CA ALA A 73 0.90 -4.34 32.77
C ALA A 73 2.20 -3.97 33.51
N ARG A 74 2.21 -2.89 34.32
CA ARG A 74 3.36 -2.54 35.17
C ARG A 74 3.62 -3.61 36.23
N SER A 75 2.56 -4.08 36.90
CA SER A 75 2.68 -5.16 37.88
C SER A 75 3.26 -6.42 37.25
N LEU A 76 2.86 -6.76 36.03
CA LEU A 76 3.39 -7.89 35.29
C LEU A 76 4.89 -7.69 34.95
N LEU A 77 5.31 -6.49 34.52
CA LEU A 77 6.74 -6.21 34.30
C LEU A 77 7.57 -6.38 35.56
N VAL A 78 7.09 -5.93 36.72
CA VAL A 78 7.78 -6.13 38.01
C VAL A 78 7.95 -7.62 38.32
N VAL A 79 6.94 -8.44 38.04
CA VAL A 79 7.03 -9.90 38.21
C VAL A 79 8.04 -10.51 37.24
N ILE A 80 8.06 -10.08 35.98
CA ILE A 80 9.01 -10.57 34.96
C ILE A 80 10.44 -10.19 35.34
N ASP A 81 10.68 -8.92 35.72
CA ASP A 81 11.99 -8.41 36.10
C ASP A 81 12.51 -9.11 37.37
N GLY A 82 11.64 -9.30 38.37
CA GLY A 82 11.97 -10.01 39.60
C GLY A 82 12.18 -11.52 39.40
N ALA A 83 11.54 -12.13 38.40
CA ALA A 83 11.77 -13.51 38.04
C ALA A 83 13.08 -13.71 37.27
N GLY A 84 13.64 -12.67 36.66
CA GLY A 84 14.88 -12.73 35.86
C GLY A 84 16.04 -13.37 36.61
N ASP A 85 16.23 -13.02 37.89
CA ASP A 85 17.30 -13.57 38.74
C ASP A 85 17.03 -15.02 39.21
N ALA A 86 15.76 -15.44 39.20
CA ALA A 86 15.32 -16.76 39.64
C ALA A 86 15.13 -17.76 38.50
N LEU A 87 15.17 -17.30 37.24
CA LEU A 87 15.02 -18.17 36.08
C LEU A 87 16.31 -19.00 35.93
N PRO A 88 16.24 -20.34 36.08
CA PRO A 88 17.43 -21.20 36.04
C PRO A 88 18.08 -21.28 34.66
N TRP A 89 17.49 -20.63 33.65
CA TRP A 89 17.97 -20.52 32.29
C TRP A 89 17.86 -19.06 31.85
N ALA A 90 18.88 -18.25 32.14
CA ALA A 90 19.03 -17.02 31.36
C ALA A 90 19.15 -17.43 29.89
N PRO A 91 18.35 -16.86 28.97
CA PRO A 91 18.49 -17.18 27.56
C PRO A 91 19.91 -16.83 27.12
N ASP A 92 20.57 -17.75 26.43
CA ASP A 92 21.85 -17.49 25.77
C ASP A 92 21.76 -16.17 24.98
N GLU A 93 22.76 -15.28 25.11
CA GLU A 93 22.79 -14.00 24.41
C GLU A 93 22.63 -14.19 22.89
N ALA A 94 23.17 -15.29 22.34
CA ALA A 94 22.99 -15.59 20.93
C ALA A 94 21.53 -16.00 20.60
N ALA A 95 20.80 -16.62 21.52
CA ALA A 95 19.37 -16.88 21.37
C ALA A 95 18.55 -15.57 21.40
N LEU A 96 18.85 -14.67 22.33
CA LEU A 96 18.24 -13.34 22.39
C LEU A 96 18.53 -12.54 21.12
N ALA A 97 19.78 -12.52 20.63
CA ALA A 97 20.15 -11.85 19.39
C ALA A 97 19.42 -12.42 18.16
N ARG A 98 19.19 -13.75 18.10
CA ARG A 98 18.38 -14.39 17.04
C ARG A 98 16.91 -13.96 17.10
N VAL A 99 16.33 -13.88 18.29
CA VAL A 99 14.94 -13.42 18.46
C VAL A 99 14.82 -11.94 18.12
N ALA A 100 15.71 -11.10 18.64
CA ALA A 100 15.75 -9.66 18.38
C ALA A 100 15.93 -9.34 16.89
N SER A 101 16.86 -10.01 16.20
CA SER A 101 17.05 -9.84 14.76
C SER A 101 15.85 -10.32 13.94
N THR A 102 15.13 -11.33 14.41
CA THR A 102 13.89 -11.80 13.77
C THR A 102 12.76 -10.79 13.96
N LEU A 103 12.55 -10.29 15.18
CA LEU A 103 11.59 -9.20 15.46
C LEU A 103 11.92 -7.93 14.67
N HIS A 104 13.20 -7.55 14.60
CA HIS A 104 13.62 -6.39 13.83
C HIS A 104 13.32 -6.55 12.33
N ARG A 105 13.49 -7.76 11.77
CA ARG A 105 13.11 -8.07 10.38
C ARG A 105 11.59 -7.97 10.18
N VAL A 106 10.78 -8.44 11.11
CA VAL A 106 9.32 -8.34 11.04
C VAL A 106 8.86 -6.87 11.09
N VAL A 107 9.42 -6.09 12.02
CA VAL A 107 9.13 -4.65 12.15
C VAL A 107 9.60 -3.87 10.93
N GLN A 108 10.81 -4.13 10.42
CA GLN A 108 11.30 -3.50 9.19
C GLN A 108 10.46 -3.89 7.97
N ALA A 109 10.09 -5.16 7.81
CA ALA A 109 9.21 -5.59 6.73
C ALA A 109 7.87 -4.85 6.77
N SER A 110 7.34 -4.60 7.97
CA SER A 110 6.08 -3.87 8.20
C SER A 110 6.18 -2.36 7.92
N ARG A 111 7.33 -1.74 8.19
CA ARG A 111 7.58 -0.33 7.81
C ARG A 111 7.82 -0.19 6.31
N HIS A 112 8.59 -1.11 5.73
CA HIS A 112 8.90 -1.12 4.32
C HIS A 112 7.65 -1.39 3.47
N SER A 113 6.72 -2.23 3.92
CA SER A 113 5.45 -2.46 3.19
C SER A 113 4.64 -1.18 3.01
N ARG A 114 4.60 -0.28 4.00
CA ARG A 114 3.92 1.03 3.90
C ARG A 114 4.63 1.96 2.92
N VAL A 115 5.96 2.02 2.95
CA VAL A 115 6.76 2.83 2.02
C VAL A 115 6.65 2.30 0.59
N TYR A 116 6.66 0.97 0.42
CA TYR A 116 6.49 0.33 -0.88
C TYR A 116 5.08 0.46 -1.42
N ALA A 117 4.05 0.43 -0.58
CA ALA A 117 2.68 0.77 -0.96
C ALA A 117 2.57 2.21 -1.46
N ALA A 118 3.20 3.17 -0.78
CA ALA A 118 3.25 4.56 -1.23
C ALA A 118 4.01 4.72 -2.55
N LEU A 119 5.16 4.07 -2.72
CA LEU A 119 5.94 4.11 -3.96
C LEU A 119 5.20 3.44 -5.14
N ALA A 120 4.52 2.33 -4.91
CA ALA A 120 3.69 1.67 -5.92
C ALA A 120 2.55 2.58 -6.36
N ALA A 121 1.87 3.26 -5.42
CA ALA A 121 0.84 4.23 -5.74
C ALA A 121 1.40 5.37 -6.60
N VAL A 122 2.55 5.95 -6.25
CA VAL A 122 3.23 6.98 -7.04
C VAL A 122 3.57 6.48 -8.46
N LEU A 123 4.09 5.26 -8.59
CA LEU A 123 4.46 4.70 -9.88
C LEU A 123 3.23 4.46 -10.77
N ILE A 124 2.12 3.99 -10.20
CA ILE A 124 0.85 3.80 -10.92
C ILE A 124 0.30 5.16 -11.38
N ILE A 125 0.33 6.17 -10.50
CA ILE A 125 -0.09 7.54 -10.85
C ILE A 125 0.80 8.12 -11.95
N ALA A 126 2.10 7.92 -11.88
CA ALA A 126 3.04 8.42 -12.88
C ALA A 126 2.86 7.74 -14.24
N THR A 127 2.69 6.41 -14.26
CA THR A 127 2.54 5.65 -15.51
C THR A 127 1.19 5.87 -16.20
N ALA A 128 0.11 6.08 -15.45
CA ALA A 128 -1.20 6.38 -16.03
C ALA A 128 -1.42 7.88 -16.31
N GLY A 129 -0.90 8.76 -15.44
CA GLY A 129 -1.12 10.19 -15.50
C GLY A 129 -0.28 10.93 -16.54
N VAL A 130 0.98 10.51 -16.76
CA VAL A 130 1.89 11.16 -17.72
C VAL A 130 1.42 11.04 -19.17
N PRO A 131 0.98 9.86 -19.67
CA PRO A 131 0.45 9.74 -21.03
C PRO A 131 -0.85 10.52 -21.22
N LEU A 132 -1.74 10.51 -20.21
CA LEU A 132 -2.99 11.28 -20.24
C LEU A 132 -2.73 12.79 -20.29
N ALA A 133 -1.81 13.30 -19.46
CA ALA A 133 -1.43 14.70 -19.45
C ALA A 133 -0.74 15.13 -20.75
N ALA A 134 0.12 14.27 -21.30
CA ALA A 134 0.83 14.55 -22.55
C ALA A 134 -0.10 14.59 -23.78
N SER A 135 -1.23 13.86 -23.75
CA SER A 135 -2.19 13.82 -24.85
C SER A 135 -3.05 15.09 -24.99
N GLY A 136 -3.02 16.00 -24.01
CA GLY A 136 -3.91 17.19 -23.99
C GLY A 136 -5.40 16.86 -23.81
N ALA A 137 -5.76 15.59 -23.62
CA ALA A 137 -7.14 15.10 -23.58
C ALA A 137 -7.86 15.30 -22.22
N LEU A 138 -7.27 16.05 -21.29
CA LEU A 138 -7.87 16.34 -19.98
C LEU A 138 -8.96 17.42 -20.06
N ALA A 139 -9.99 17.17 -20.87
CA ALA A 139 -11.29 17.74 -20.59
C ALA A 139 -11.88 16.92 -19.42
N LEU A 140 -11.92 17.51 -18.23
CA LEU A 140 -12.50 16.92 -17.02
C LEU A 140 -14.01 16.69 -17.20
N THR A 141 -14.35 15.62 -17.90
CA THR A 141 -15.71 15.12 -18.00
C THR A 141 -16.02 14.21 -16.79
N PRO A 142 -17.29 14.08 -16.37
CA PRO A 142 -17.67 13.20 -15.26
C PRO A 142 -17.22 11.73 -15.45
N THR A 143 -17.13 11.29 -16.70
CA THR A 143 -16.62 9.96 -17.07
C THR A 143 -15.12 9.82 -16.82
N THR A 144 -14.32 10.85 -17.15
CA THR A 144 -12.86 10.84 -16.87
C THR A 144 -12.54 10.87 -15.37
N SER A 145 -13.33 11.56 -14.55
CA SER A 145 -13.13 11.61 -13.10
C SER A 145 -13.49 10.29 -12.41
N ILE A 146 -14.53 9.59 -12.87
CA ILE A 146 -14.88 8.24 -12.39
C ILE A 146 -13.79 7.23 -12.77
N ALA A 147 -13.28 7.27 -14.01
CA ALA A 147 -12.20 6.38 -14.44
C ALA A 147 -10.90 6.59 -13.63
N MET A 148 -10.53 7.85 -13.37
CA MET A 148 -9.42 8.16 -12.47
C MET A 148 -9.67 7.69 -11.04
N ALA A 149 -10.87 7.92 -10.48
CA ALA A 149 -11.20 7.48 -9.14
C ALA A 149 -11.13 5.94 -8.99
N LEU A 150 -11.57 5.19 -10.01
CA LEU A 150 -11.47 3.73 -10.05
C LEU A 150 -10.03 3.24 -10.23
N ALA A 151 -9.20 3.93 -11.03
CA ALA A 151 -7.78 3.62 -11.15
C ALA A 151 -7.04 3.84 -9.83
N PHE A 152 -7.32 4.96 -9.14
CA PHE A 152 -6.81 5.24 -7.81
C PHE A 152 -7.30 4.21 -6.80
N ALA A 153 -8.59 3.88 -6.77
CA ALA A 153 -9.14 2.87 -5.89
C ALA A 153 -8.53 1.48 -6.14
N GLY A 154 -8.31 1.10 -7.41
CA GLY A 154 -7.64 -0.14 -7.80
C GLY A 154 -6.17 -0.18 -7.37
N ALA A 155 -5.45 0.94 -7.50
CA ALA A 155 -4.08 1.09 -7.02
C ALA A 155 -4.00 1.00 -5.49
N THR A 156 -4.92 1.67 -4.78
CA THR A 156 -5.04 1.61 -3.32
C THR A 156 -5.41 0.22 -2.84
N LEU A 157 -6.34 -0.47 -3.51
CA LEU A 157 -6.72 -1.85 -3.19
C LEU A 157 -5.59 -2.84 -3.49
N GLY A 158 -4.83 -2.64 -4.57
CA GLY A 158 -3.62 -3.40 -4.87
C GLY A 158 -2.55 -3.21 -3.79
N ALA A 159 -2.37 -1.97 -3.32
CA ALA A 159 -1.48 -1.65 -2.22
C ALA A 159 -1.94 -2.23 -0.87
N LEU A 160 -3.26 -2.35 -0.64
CA LEU A 160 -3.84 -2.99 0.54
C LEU A 160 -3.79 -4.53 0.47
N ALA A 161 -3.88 -5.12 -0.73
CA ALA A 161 -3.75 -6.55 -0.95
C ALA A 161 -2.33 -7.08 -0.66
N LEU A 162 -1.32 -6.20 -0.69
CA LEU A 162 0.04 -6.48 -0.20
C LEU A 162 0.08 -6.80 1.32
N GLY A 163 -1.00 -6.51 2.07
CA GLY A 163 -1.14 -6.81 3.50
C GLY A 163 -1.80 -8.15 3.88
N GLY A 164 -1.95 -9.10 2.95
CA GLY A 164 -2.39 -10.48 3.26
C GLY A 164 -3.80 -10.87 2.79
N LEU A 165 -4.57 -9.93 2.24
CA LEU A 165 -5.92 -10.15 1.73
C LEU A 165 -5.90 -10.68 0.27
N GLY A 166 -5.34 -11.87 0.07
CA GLY A 166 -5.27 -12.52 -1.25
C GLY A 166 -6.62 -12.69 -1.97
N ALA A 167 -7.74 -12.65 -1.23
CA ALA A 167 -9.09 -12.65 -1.78
C ALA A 167 -9.42 -11.41 -2.63
N LEU A 168 -8.70 -10.29 -2.45
CA LEU A 168 -8.94 -9.05 -3.21
C LEU A 168 -8.56 -9.18 -4.69
N ALA A 169 -7.74 -10.16 -5.09
CA ALA A 169 -7.44 -10.38 -6.50
C ALA A 169 -8.70 -10.71 -7.33
N ALA A 170 -9.70 -11.37 -6.70
CA ALA A 170 -10.97 -11.69 -7.35
C ALA A 170 -11.90 -10.48 -7.51
N VAL A 171 -11.65 -9.38 -6.79
CA VAL A 171 -12.44 -8.13 -6.91
C VAL A 171 -12.12 -7.39 -8.21
N LEU A 172 -10.88 -7.49 -8.71
CA LEU A 172 -10.45 -6.79 -9.92
C LEU A 172 -11.25 -7.15 -11.20
N PRO A 173 -11.48 -8.44 -11.54
CA PRO A 173 -12.32 -8.77 -12.69
C PRO A 173 -13.79 -8.38 -12.46
N LEU A 174 -14.28 -8.38 -11.20
CA LEU A 174 -15.63 -7.91 -10.88
C LEU A 174 -15.76 -6.39 -11.11
N LEU A 175 -14.74 -5.61 -10.75
CA LEU A 175 -14.68 -4.18 -11.05
C LEU A 175 -14.64 -3.93 -12.57
N SER A 176 -13.82 -4.68 -13.31
CA SER A 176 -13.76 -4.59 -14.77
C SER A 176 -15.10 -4.95 -15.43
N ALA A 177 -15.75 -6.02 -14.97
CA ALA A 177 -17.06 -6.45 -15.46
C ALA A 177 -18.17 -5.45 -15.11
N GLY A 178 -18.15 -4.89 -13.89
CA GLY A 178 -19.08 -3.83 -13.48
C GLY A 178 -18.93 -2.57 -14.33
N LEU A 179 -17.69 -2.16 -14.62
CA LEU A 179 -17.41 -1.05 -15.54
C LEU A 179 -17.88 -1.36 -16.96
N ALA A 180 -17.64 -2.58 -17.44
CA ALA A 180 -18.08 -3.03 -18.76
C ALA A 180 -19.62 -3.00 -18.90
N ALA A 181 -20.34 -3.46 -17.87
CA ALA A 181 -21.80 -3.46 -17.83
C ALA A 181 -22.38 -2.05 -17.70
N TYR A 182 -21.71 -1.14 -16.98
CA TYR A 182 -22.18 0.23 -16.80
C TYR A 182 -21.95 1.11 -18.04
N ALA A 183 -20.77 1.02 -18.64
CA ALA A 183 -20.38 1.91 -19.73
C ALA A 183 -20.79 1.39 -21.11
N GLY A 184 -20.98 0.08 -21.24
CA GLY A 184 -21.24 -0.55 -22.52
C GLY A 184 -22.67 -0.33 -23.03
N ARG A 185 -22.80 -0.45 -24.34
CA ARG A 185 -24.02 -0.38 -25.15
C ARG A 185 -23.93 -1.43 -26.26
N SER A 186 -25.02 -1.62 -27.01
CA SER A 186 -25.00 -2.47 -28.19
C SER A 186 -24.02 -1.94 -29.24
N GLY A 187 -23.12 -2.80 -29.73
CA GLY A 187 -22.14 -2.43 -30.74
C GLY A 187 -21.43 -3.66 -31.29
N THR A 188 -20.74 -3.51 -32.43
CA THR A 188 -19.97 -4.58 -33.04
C THR A 188 -18.64 -4.79 -32.33
N LEU A 189 -18.11 -6.01 -32.41
CA LEU A 189 -16.78 -6.34 -31.91
C LEU A 189 -15.73 -5.85 -32.92
N GLN A 190 -14.95 -4.83 -32.54
CA GLN A 190 -13.81 -4.37 -33.33
C GLN A 190 -12.52 -5.06 -32.88
N ALA A 191 -12.23 -6.24 -33.44
CA ALA A 191 -11.14 -7.08 -32.95
C ALA A 191 -9.74 -6.45 -33.07
N GLY A 192 -9.48 -5.72 -34.17
CA GLY A 192 -8.21 -5.03 -34.37
C GLY A 192 -7.91 -4.01 -33.27
N VAL A 193 -8.86 -3.11 -32.97
CA VAL A 193 -8.75 -2.15 -31.86
C VAL A 193 -8.64 -2.87 -30.52
N GLY A 194 -9.39 -3.96 -30.35
CA GLY A 194 -9.39 -4.76 -29.12
C GLY A 194 -8.03 -5.36 -28.78
N LEU A 195 -7.30 -5.87 -29.77
CA LEU A 195 -5.94 -6.38 -29.57
C LEU A 195 -4.95 -5.29 -29.13
N HIS A 196 -5.10 -4.06 -29.63
CA HIS A 196 -4.28 -2.93 -29.17
C HIS A 196 -4.60 -2.56 -27.73
N CYS A 197 -5.89 -2.56 -27.34
CA CYS A 197 -6.32 -2.33 -25.97
C CYS A 197 -5.76 -3.39 -25.02
N LEU A 198 -5.91 -4.67 -25.40
CA LEU A 198 -5.37 -5.79 -24.63
C LEU A 198 -3.85 -5.69 -24.46
N ALA A 199 -3.11 -5.37 -25.52
CA ALA A 199 -1.66 -5.21 -25.46
C ALA A 199 -1.27 -4.05 -24.51
N PHE A 200 -1.99 -2.94 -24.56
CA PHE A 200 -1.75 -1.79 -23.68
C PHE A 200 -2.00 -2.13 -22.20
N GLU A 201 -3.11 -2.81 -21.88
CA GLU A 201 -3.40 -3.26 -20.51
C GLU A 201 -2.36 -4.23 -19.96
N LEU A 202 -1.89 -5.17 -20.79
CA LEU A 202 -0.81 -6.07 -20.40
C LEU A 202 0.51 -5.30 -20.21
N ALA A 203 0.80 -4.31 -21.05
CA ALA A 203 1.98 -3.48 -20.91
C ALA A 203 1.97 -2.68 -19.60
N THR A 204 0.82 -2.15 -19.17
CA THR A 204 0.70 -1.45 -17.88
C THR A 204 0.76 -2.40 -16.68
N ALA A 205 0.45 -3.69 -16.86
CA ALA A 205 0.61 -4.73 -15.84
C ALA A 205 2.08 -5.12 -15.58
N VAL A 206 2.97 -4.98 -16.57
CA VAL A 206 4.39 -5.35 -16.44
C VAL A 206 5.12 -4.63 -15.29
N PRO A 207 5.10 -3.29 -15.19
CA PRO A 207 5.85 -2.59 -14.15
C PRO A 207 5.36 -2.91 -12.73
N THR A 208 4.04 -3.03 -12.53
CA THR A 208 3.47 -3.37 -11.22
C THR A 208 3.82 -4.81 -10.83
N LEU A 209 3.75 -5.75 -11.77
CA LEU A 209 4.18 -7.12 -11.56
C LEU A 209 5.68 -7.22 -11.26
N ALA A 210 6.53 -6.55 -12.05
CA ALA A 210 7.98 -6.56 -11.85
C ALA A 210 8.36 -6.02 -10.46
N TYR A 211 7.74 -4.92 -10.03
CA TYR A 211 7.95 -4.37 -8.70
C TYR A 211 7.53 -5.35 -7.60
N ALA A 212 6.34 -5.95 -7.74
CA ALA A 212 5.87 -6.95 -6.77
C ALA A 212 6.78 -8.19 -6.73
N VAL A 213 7.35 -8.63 -7.86
CA VAL A 213 8.36 -9.71 -7.90
C VAL A 213 9.60 -9.36 -7.10
N ILE A 214 10.10 -8.12 -7.19
CA ILE A 214 11.25 -7.66 -6.40
C ILE A 214 10.94 -7.76 -4.90
N LEU A 215 9.75 -7.34 -4.48
CA LEU A 215 9.33 -7.37 -3.08
C LEU A 215 9.09 -8.81 -2.56
N VAL A 216 8.46 -9.67 -3.36
CA VAL A 216 8.33 -11.10 -3.05
C VAL A 216 9.70 -11.74 -2.85
N ARG A 217 10.67 -11.45 -3.74
CA ARG A 217 12.04 -11.98 -3.63
C ARG A 217 12.77 -11.48 -2.38
N ARG A 218 12.39 -10.32 -1.86
CA ARG A 218 12.89 -9.77 -0.58
C ARG A 218 12.18 -10.34 0.65
N GLY A 219 11.24 -11.27 0.48
CA GLY A 219 10.50 -11.88 1.58
C GLY A 219 9.50 -10.93 2.24
N VAL A 220 9.06 -9.88 1.53
CA VAL A 220 8.11 -8.90 2.07
C VAL A 220 6.70 -9.50 2.21
N PHE A 221 6.36 -10.51 1.41
CA PHE A 221 5.01 -11.08 1.34
C PHE A 221 4.98 -12.57 1.66
N GLU A 222 4.01 -12.95 2.48
CA GLU A 222 3.75 -14.35 2.86
C GLU A 222 3.06 -15.16 1.74
N ARG A 223 2.26 -14.50 0.89
CA ARG A 223 1.43 -15.15 -0.14
C ARG A 223 1.82 -14.70 -1.55
N PRO A 224 2.98 -15.13 -2.08
CA PRO A 224 3.55 -14.61 -3.31
C PRO A 224 2.61 -14.75 -4.52
N ARG A 225 1.91 -15.88 -4.65
CA ARG A 225 1.01 -16.12 -5.78
C ARG A 225 -0.13 -15.12 -5.87
N SER A 226 -0.86 -14.89 -4.78
CA SER A 226 -1.97 -13.93 -4.78
C SER A 226 -1.48 -12.51 -4.90
N THR A 227 -0.34 -12.17 -4.28
CA THR A 227 0.23 -10.83 -4.35
C THR A 227 0.63 -10.45 -5.77
N LEU A 228 1.31 -11.34 -6.50
CA LEU A 228 1.73 -11.08 -7.87
C LEU A 228 0.56 -11.04 -8.84
N ALA A 229 -0.44 -11.90 -8.65
CA ALA A 229 -1.69 -11.83 -9.40
C ALA A 229 -2.37 -10.46 -9.21
N ALA A 230 -2.57 -10.03 -7.95
CA ALA A 230 -3.20 -8.75 -7.62
C ALA A 230 -2.42 -7.56 -8.20
N ALA A 231 -1.09 -7.58 -8.12
CA ALA A 231 -0.25 -6.52 -8.67
C ALA A 231 -0.37 -6.40 -10.20
N ALA A 232 -0.34 -7.53 -10.92
CA ALA A 232 -0.53 -7.54 -12.37
C ALA A 232 -1.94 -7.06 -12.75
N GLY A 233 -2.97 -7.57 -12.08
CA GLY A 233 -4.35 -7.13 -12.31
C GLY A 233 -4.58 -5.65 -12.03
N ALA A 234 -3.96 -5.11 -10.97
CA ALA A 234 -4.04 -3.68 -10.67
C ALA A 234 -3.42 -2.81 -11.78
N GLY A 235 -2.29 -3.23 -12.33
CA GLY A 235 -1.67 -2.54 -13.47
C GLY A 235 -2.53 -2.63 -14.75
N ALA A 236 -3.18 -3.76 -15.01
CA ALA A 236 -4.11 -3.90 -16.12
C ALA A 236 -5.36 -3.02 -15.94
N ILE A 237 -5.94 -2.95 -14.74
CA ILE A 237 -7.07 -2.05 -14.42
C ILE A 237 -6.69 -0.58 -14.62
N ALA A 238 -5.47 -0.19 -14.26
CA ALA A 238 -4.97 1.16 -14.53
C ALA A 238 -4.90 1.44 -16.04
N GLY A 239 -4.44 0.47 -16.83
CA GLY A 239 -4.46 0.54 -18.29
C GLY A 239 -5.88 0.62 -18.86
N GLN A 240 -6.80 -0.20 -18.36
CA GLN A 240 -8.22 -0.20 -18.73
C GLN A 240 -8.86 1.16 -18.45
N ALA A 241 -8.57 1.77 -17.30
CA ALA A 241 -9.09 3.09 -16.95
C ALA A 241 -8.59 4.18 -17.90
N ALA A 242 -7.31 4.15 -18.29
CA ALA A 242 -6.76 5.07 -19.28
C ALA A 242 -7.42 4.85 -20.66
N LEU A 243 -7.56 3.60 -21.08
CA LEU A 243 -8.23 3.25 -22.34
C LEU A 243 -9.72 3.56 -22.33
N HIS A 244 -10.38 3.64 -21.18
CA HIS A 244 -11.78 4.05 -21.14
C HIS A 244 -11.99 5.50 -21.62
N VAL A 245 -10.92 6.31 -21.59
CA VAL A 245 -10.90 7.67 -22.13
C VAL A 245 -10.43 7.69 -23.59
N LEU A 246 -9.50 6.80 -23.96
CA LEU A 246 -8.80 6.83 -25.25
C LEU A 246 -9.38 5.87 -26.30
N CYS A 247 -10.11 4.83 -25.90
CA CYS A 247 -10.60 3.79 -26.80
C CYS A 247 -11.91 4.23 -27.46
N GLU A 248 -11.86 4.38 -28.78
CA GLU A 248 -13.03 4.73 -29.59
C GLU A 248 -14.14 3.66 -29.54
N ALA A 249 -13.77 2.40 -29.24
CA ALA A 249 -14.70 1.28 -29.10
C ALA A 249 -15.23 1.09 -27.67
N ALA A 250 -14.89 1.98 -26.72
CA ALA A 250 -15.32 1.91 -25.32
C ALA A 250 -16.85 1.79 -25.12
N PRO A 251 -17.75 2.31 -25.98
CA PRO A 251 -19.17 2.11 -25.81
C PRO A 251 -19.68 0.70 -26.15
N SER A 252 -18.88 -0.21 -26.74
CA SER A 252 -19.37 -1.52 -27.21
C SER A 252 -19.25 -2.58 -26.12
N HIS A 253 -20.37 -3.18 -25.66
CA HIS A 253 -20.36 -4.31 -24.71
C HIS A 253 -19.46 -5.45 -25.16
N ALA A 254 -19.56 -5.84 -26.43
CA ALA A 254 -18.77 -6.93 -26.98
C ALA A 254 -17.27 -6.64 -26.87
N HIS A 255 -16.86 -5.38 -27.08
CA HIS A 255 -15.47 -4.95 -26.96
C HIS A 255 -14.99 -4.93 -25.50
N LEU A 256 -15.80 -4.36 -24.59
CA LEU A 256 -15.46 -4.28 -23.16
C LEU A 256 -15.31 -5.67 -22.52
N PHE A 257 -16.24 -6.59 -22.78
CA PHE A 257 -16.14 -7.95 -22.27
C PHE A 257 -15.08 -8.79 -23.00
N GLY A 258 -14.98 -8.66 -24.33
CA GLY A 258 -14.06 -9.47 -25.12
C GLY A 258 -12.59 -9.13 -24.88
N PHE A 259 -12.26 -7.85 -24.70
CA PHE A 259 -10.87 -7.39 -24.63
C PHE A 259 -10.49 -6.87 -23.24
N HIS A 260 -11.20 -5.88 -22.70
CA HIS A 260 -10.80 -5.25 -21.43
C HIS A 260 -10.93 -6.20 -20.23
N LEU A 261 -12.06 -6.89 -20.09
CA LEU A 261 -12.24 -7.89 -19.02
C LEU A 261 -11.23 -9.04 -19.18
N THR A 262 -11.06 -9.54 -20.40
CA THR A 262 -10.10 -10.60 -20.70
C THR A 262 -8.67 -10.17 -20.42
N GLY A 263 -8.30 -8.91 -20.68
CA GLY A 263 -6.97 -8.37 -20.39
C GLY A 263 -6.65 -8.34 -18.91
N VAL A 264 -7.59 -7.88 -18.08
CA VAL A 264 -7.44 -7.93 -16.61
C VAL A 264 -7.35 -9.38 -16.11
N ALA A 265 -8.22 -10.27 -16.60
CA ALA A 265 -8.20 -11.68 -16.22
C ALA A 265 -6.88 -12.37 -16.62
N LEU A 266 -6.37 -12.08 -17.83
CA LEU A 266 -5.10 -12.60 -18.32
C LEU A 266 -3.93 -12.09 -17.50
N ALA A 267 -3.89 -10.80 -17.16
CA ALA A 267 -2.86 -10.22 -16.30
C ALA A 267 -2.83 -10.89 -14.91
N LEU A 268 -3.99 -11.11 -14.28
CA LEU A 268 -4.11 -11.85 -13.03
C LEU A 268 -3.57 -13.28 -13.16
N GLY A 269 -3.96 -13.99 -14.22
CA GLY A 269 -3.50 -15.34 -14.51
C GLY A 269 -1.98 -15.40 -14.67
N LEU A 270 -1.39 -14.48 -15.44
CA LEU A 270 0.05 -14.36 -15.61
C LEU A 270 0.77 -14.08 -14.30
N GLY A 271 0.28 -13.13 -13.48
CA GLY A 271 0.85 -12.86 -12.17
C GLY A 271 0.79 -14.08 -11.23
N ALA A 272 -0.32 -14.82 -11.26
CA ALA A 272 -0.47 -16.07 -10.50
C ALA A 272 0.49 -17.17 -10.99
N LEU A 273 0.71 -17.31 -12.30
CA LEU A 273 1.66 -18.26 -12.88
C LEU A 273 3.10 -17.90 -12.50
N VAL A 274 3.46 -16.61 -12.56
CA VAL A 274 4.78 -16.12 -12.11
C VAL A 274 4.98 -16.42 -10.63
N GLY A 275 3.97 -16.21 -9.79
CA GLY A 275 4.06 -16.52 -8.36
C GLY A 275 4.02 -17.99 -7.99
N ALA A 276 3.52 -18.86 -8.88
CA ALA A 276 3.67 -20.30 -8.76
C ALA A 276 5.06 -20.81 -9.22
N SER A 277 5.83 -19.97 -9.92
CA SER A 277 7.14 -20.37 -10.44
C SER A 277 8.21 -20.41 -9.33
N ARG A 278 8.96 -21.51 -9.30
CA ARG A 278 10.11 -21.70 -8.39
C ARG A 278 11.21 -20.63 -8.50
N TRP A 279 11.25 -19.90 -9.61
CA TRP A 279 12.23 -18.85 -9.90
C TRP A 279 11.96 -17.54 -9.14
N VAL A 280 10.75 -17.38 -8.62
CA VAL A 280 10.35 -16.18 -7.87
C VAL A 280 10.33 -16.45 -6.37
N LEU A 281 10.18 -17.71 -5.97
CA LEU A 281 10.22 -18.08 -4.56
C LEU A 281 11.60 -17.82 -3.92
N PRO A 282 11.64 -17.21 -2.72
CA PRO A 282 12.84 -17.13 -1.89
C PRO A 282 13.55 -18.49 -1.80
N ALA A 283 14.88 -18.50 -1.76
CA ALA A 283 15.65 -19.75 -1.67
C ALA A 283 15.21 -20.64 -0.49
N ALA A 284 14.78 -20.03 0.61
CA ALA A 284 14.25 -20.71 1.80
C ALA A 284 12.94 -21.49 1.56
N LEU A 285 12.20 -21.22 0.47
CA LEU A 285 10.93 -21.88 0.14
C LEU A 285 11.05 -22.84 -1.06
N ARG A 286 12.27 -23.15 -1.52
CA ARG A 286 12.51 -24.08 -2.66
C ARG A 286 12.77 -25.53 -2.23
N ALA A 287 12.63 -25.84 -0.94
CA ALA A 287 12.84 -27.17 -0.37
C ALA A 287 11.65 -28.11 -0.65
#